data_AF-A0A969XNW6-F1
#
_entry.id   AF-A0A969XNW6-F1
#
_cell.length_a   1.000
_cell.length_b   1.000
_cell.length_c   1.000
_cell.angle_alpha   90.00
_cell.angle_beta   90.00
_cell.angle_gamma   90.00
#
_symmetry.space_group_name_H-M   'P 1'
#
loop_
_entity.id
_entity.type
_entity.pdbx_description
1 polymer ?
#
loop_
_entity_poly.entity_id
_entity_poly.type
_entity_poly.pdbx_seq_one_letter_code
_entity_poly.pdbx_strand_id
1 'polypeptide(L)'
;MGLFGTNKRIDGQIGCFQLEDWWLETFSESERDYIEATYQPMGSAQERPLTQGRIDWTSGNATQLLSGLAGWLQKPADRPLARRMLDKASELAASESDVLAVHFMYQAQIRTYYKDRDSDPEALGMAIAACDKQIALAPRAAAQFRKEYGDPLPAHHGFKQLCVIREAG
;
A
#
# COMPACT_ATOMS: atom_id res chain seq x y z
N MET A 1 -27.19 -6.53 -28.57
CA MET A 1 -27.94 -6.59 -27.30
C MET A 1 -26.91 -6.60 -26.18
N GLY A 2 -26.97 -5.63 -25.26
CA GLY A 2 -26.05 -5.53 -24.12
C GLY A 2 -25.45 -4.13 -23.93
N LEU A 3 -26.30 -3.11 -23.79
CA LEU A 3 -25.94 -1.81 -23.23
C LEU A 3 -26.10 -1.90 -21.71
N PHE A 4 -24.98 -2.01 -20.98
CA PHE A 4 -24.88 -1.89 -19.53
C PHE A 4 -23.48 -1.32 -19.25
N GLY A 5 -23.23 -0.29 -18.45
CA GLY A 5 -24.07 0.62 -17.70
C GLY A 5 -23.26 1.91 -17.48
N THR A 6 -23.91 2.96 -16.99
CA THR A 6 -23.31 4.28 -16.73
C THR A 6 -21.97 4.17 -16.01
N ASN A 7 -20.88 4.49 -16.72
CA ASN A 7 -19.54 4.56 -16.16
C ASN A 7 -19.52 5.73 -15.16
N LYS A 8 -19.83 5.46 -13.88
CA LYS A 8 -19.69 6.45 -12.82
C LYS A 8 -18.19 6.70 -12.72
N ARG A 9 -17.73 7.75 -13.39
CA ARG A 9 -16.34 8.21 -13.30
C ARG A 9 -16.08 8.53 -11.84
N ILE A 10 -15.27 7.69 -11.20
CA ILE A 10 -14.78 7.94 -9.84
C ILE A 10 -13.69 9.00 -9.99
N ASP A 11 -13.80 10.09 -9.24
CA ASP A 11 -12.76 11.11 -9.17
C ASP A 11 -11.79 10.75 -8.02
N GLY A 12 -11.14 11.74 -7.41
CA GLY A 12 -10.24 11.53 -6.29
C GLY A 12 -8.99 10.75 -6.67
N GLN A 13 -8.36 10.14 -5.67
CA GLN A 13 -7.11 9.42 -5.85
C GLN A 13 -7.28 8.12 -6.65
N ILE A 14 -8.42 7.43 -6.51
CA ILE A 14 -8.73 6.20 -7.27
C ILE A 14 -8.87 6.53 -8.76
N GLY A 15 -9.64 7.58 -9.09
CA GLY A 15 -9.78 8.03 -10.47
C GLY A 15 -8.47 8.56 -11.07
N CYS A 16 -7.71 9.32 -10.28
CA CYS A 16 -6.43 9.88 -10.72
C CYS A 16 -5.44 8.79 -11.18
N PHE A 17 -5.43 7.64 -10.50
CA PHE A 17 -4.54 6.52 -10.81
C PHE A 17 -5.18 5.40 -11.65
N GLN A 18 -6.37 5.63 -12.21
CA GLN A 18 -7.07 4.67 -13.07
C GLN A 18 -7.36 3.32 -12.36
N LEU A 19 -7.77 3.38 -11.10
CA LEU A 19 -8.03 2.21 -10.25
C LEU A 19 -9.53 1.91 -10.08
N GLU A 20 -10.41 2.56 -10.86
CA GLU A 20 -11.86 2.54 -10.68
C GLU A 20 -12.45 1.14 -10.82
N ASP A 21 -12.10 0.42 -11.89
CA ASP A 21 -12.64 -0.91 -12.17
C ASP A 21 -12.24 -1.88 -11.06
N TRP A 22 -10.95 -1.92 -10.74
CA TRP A 22 -10.43 -2.74 -9.63
C TRP A 22 -11.11 -2.38 -8.30
N TRP A 23 -11.29 -1.10 -7.99
CA TRP A 23 -11.91 -0.63 -6.75
C TRP A 23 -13.37 -1.06 -6.64
N LEU A 24 -14.12 -0.97 -7.74
CA LEU A 24 -15.54 -1.34 -7.78
C LEU A 24 -15.77 -2.85 -7.76
N GLU A 25 -14.86 -3.63 -8.37
CA GLU A 25 -14.93 -5.09 -8.43
C GLU A 25 -14.40 -5.77 -7.15
N THR A 26 -13.37 -5.20 -6.52
CA THR A 26 -12.65 -5.84 -5.41
C THR A 26 -13.31 -5.62 -4.05
N PHE A 27 -13.95 -4.47 -3.86
CA PHE A 27 -14.55 -4.08 -2.58
C PHE A 27 -16.05 -3.91 -2.72
N SER A 28 -16.82 -4.41 -1.76
CA SER A 28 -18.24 -4.11 -1.63
C SER A 28 -18.47 -2.64 -1.31
N GLU A 29 -19.70 -2.15 -1.50
CA GLU A 29 -20.06 -0.77 -1.18
C GLU A 29 -19.78 -0.41 0.29
N SER A 30 -20.16 -1.27 1.22
CA SER A 30 -19.89 -1.07 2.65
C SER A 30 -18.39 -1.06 2.98
N GLU A 31 -17.58 -1.87 2.30
CA GLU A 31 -16.13 -1.84 2.49
C GLU A 31 -15.54 -0.54 1.94
N ARG A 32 -15.97 -0.07 0.76
CA ARG A 32 -15.52 1.19 0.19
C ARG A 32 -15.87 2.38 1.09
N ASP A 33 -17.09 2.41 1.63
CA ASP A 33 -17.51 3.44 2.58
C ASP A 33 -16.68 3.41 3.87
N TYR A 34 -16.39 2.21 4.38
CA TYR A 34 -15.53 2.04 5.54
C TYR A 34 -14.09 2.51 5.29
N ILE A 35 -13.52 2.18 4.13
CA ILE A 35 -12.15 2.58 3.77
C ILE A 35 -12.06 4.12 3.67
N GLU A 36 -13.03 4.78 3.03
CA GLU A 36 -13.09 6.25 2.95
C GLU A 36 -13.23 6.90 4.33
N ALA A 37 -14.09 6.35 5.20
CA ALA A 37 -14.25 6.87 6.56
C ALA A 37 -12.96 6.68 7.41
N THR A 38 -12.21 5.61 7.15
CA THR A 38 -10.96 5.31 7.86
C THR A 38 -9.80 6.16 7.34
N TYR A 39 -9.77 6.43 6.04
CA TYR A 39 -8.70 7.17 5.39
C TYR A 39 -8.97 8.68 5.42
N GLN A 40 -8.44 9.33 6.45
CA GLN A 40 -8.57 10.77 6.66
C GLN A 40 -7.17 11.41 6.72
N PRO A 41 -6.48 11.51 5.57
CA PRO A 41 -5.15 12.10 5.52
C PRO A 41 -5.21 13.57 5.92
N MET A 42 -4.20 14.02 6.68
CA MET A 42 -4.11 15.40 7.12
C MET A 42 -4.10 16.35 5.90
N GLY A 43 -4.93 17.38 5.96
CA GLY A 43 -5.05 18.35 4.87
C GLY A 43 -5.98 17.94 3.73
N SER A 44 -6.71 16.82 3.85
CA SER A 44 -7.80 16.52 2.92
C SER A 44 -8.89 17.59 3.03
N ALA A 45 -9.24 18.21 1.89
CA ALA A 45 -10.39 19.09 1.79
C ALA A 45 -11.71 18.33 1.55
N GLN A 46 -11.63 17.03 1.24
CA GLN A 46 -12.77 16.19 0.90
C GLN A 46 -13.05 15.17 2.00
N GLU A 47 -14.33 14.89 2.25
CA GLU A 47 -14.75 13.83 3.18
C GLU A 47 -14.40 12.43 2.64
N ARG A 48 -14.43 12.27 1.31
CA ARG A 48 -14.15 11.02 0.60
C ARG A 48 -13.00 11.19 -0.40
N PRO A 49 -11.75 11.40 0.06
CA PRO A 49 -10.63 11.76 -0.81
C PRO A 49 -10.26 10.69 -1.84
N LEU A 50 -10.65 9.43 -1.64
CA LEU A 50 -10.35 8.38 -2.62
C LEU A 50 -11.23 8.49 -3.86
N THR A 51 -12.49 8.91 -3.71
CA THR A 51 -13.49 8.91 -4.78
C THR A 51 -14.04 10.29 -5.15
N GLN A 52 -13.69 11.33 -4.40
CA GLN A 52 -14.14 12.72 -4.62
C GLN A 52 -12.97 13.68 -4.76
N GLY A 53 -13.26 14.81 -5.43
CA GLY A 53 -12.31 15.88 -5.66
C GLY A 53 -11.50 15.64 -6.92
N ARG A 54 -11.40 16.67 -7.76
CA ARG A 54 -10.58 16.60 -8.96
C ARG A 54 -9.11 16.78 -8.59
N ILE A 55 -8.28 15.83 -9.00
CA ILE A 55 -6.82 15.90 -8.85
C ILE A 55 -6.22 16.21 -10.21
N ASP A 56 -5.78 17.45 -10.41
CA ASP A 56 -5.16 17.87 -11.67
C ASP A 56 -3.68 17.47 -11.77
N TRP A 57 -3.02 17.29 -10.63
CA TRP A 57 -1.61 16.92 -10.58
C TRP A 57 -1.26 16.22 -9.26
N THR A 58 -0.36 15.24 -9.34
CA THR A 58 0.24 14.58 -8.18
C THR A 58 1.66 14.14 -8.53
N SER A 59 2.57 14.17 -7.56
CA SER A 59 3.91 13.59 -7.67
C SER A 59 3.97 12.13 -7.22
N GLY A 60 2.89 11.61 -6.64
CA GLY A 60 2.82 10.22 -6.17
C GLY A 60 2.36 9.23 -7.24
N ASN A 61 2.41 7.94 -6.92
CA ASN A 61 1.91 6.87 -7.78
C ASN A 61 0.93 5.94 -7.06
N ALA A 62 0.34 5.02 -7.83
CA ALA A 62 -0.67 4.08 -7.35
C ALA A 62 -0.11 3.13 -6.27
N THR A 63 1.10 2.59 -6.44
CA THR A 63 1.74 1.73 -5.42
C THR A 63 1.92 2.45 -4.09
N GLN A 64 2.33 3.72 -4.12
CA GLN A 64 2.45 4.57 -2.92
C GLN A 64 1.10 4.79 -2.25
N LEU A 65 0.06 5.11 -3.02
CA LEU A 65 -1.29 5.29 -2.49
C LEU A 65 -1.77 4.02 -1.77
N LEU A 66 -1.74 2.88 -2.47
CA LEU A 66 -2.29 1.62 -1.98
C LEU A 66 -1.50 1.08 -0.77
N SER A 67 -0.17 1.17 -0.82
CA SER A 67 0.68 0.79 0.31
C SER A 67 0.48 1.71 1.52
N GLY A 68 0.28 3.01 1.26
CA GLY A 68 -0.09 3.99 2.27
C GLY A 68 -1.44 3.65 2.92
N LEU A 69 -2.47 3.38 2.12
CA LEU A 69 -3.81 2.99 2.56
C LEU A 69 -3.79 1.74 3.44
N ALA A 70 -3.02 0.72 3.07
CA ALA A 70 -2.83 -0.47 3.90
C ALA A 70 -2.32 -0.12 5.31
N GLY A 71 -1.53 0.95 5.45
CA GLY A 71 -1.06 1.46 6.74
C GLY A 71 -2.15 2.01 7.66
N TRP A 72 -3.30 2.42 7.11
CA TRP A 72 -4.47 2.85 7.90
C TRP A 72 -5.34 1.67 8.37
N LEU A 73 -5.27 0.54 7.66
CA LEU A 73 -6.11 -0.65 7.84
C LEU A 73 -5.41 -1.73 8.69
N GLN A 74 -4.88 -1.35 9.85
CA GLN A 74 -3.97 -2.20 10.63
C GLN A 74 -4.61 -2.97 11.78
N LYS A 75 -5.89 -2.72 12.09
CA LYS A 75 -6.64 -3.48 13.10
C LYS A 75 -6.87 -4.91 12.58
N PRO A 76 -6.97 -5.93 13.45
CA PRO A 76 -7.18 -7.32 13.02
C PRO A 76 -8.33 -7.50 12.02
N ALA A 77 -9.46 -6.83 12.25
CA ALA A 77 -10.62 -6.88 11.35
C ALA A 77 -10.38 -6.23 9.97
N ASP A 78 -9.43 -5.30 9.88
CA ASP A 78 -9.17 -4.50 8.66
C ASP A 78 -8.04 -5.10 7.82
N ARG A 79 -7.20 -5.97 8.40
CA ARG A 79 -6.05 -6.57 7.70
C ARG A 79 -6.41 -7.31 6.41
N PRO A 80 -7.57 -8.00 6.27
CA PRO A 80 -7.99 -8.54 4.98
C PRO A 80 -8.19 -7.47 3.89
N LEU A 81 -8.63 -6.26 4.25
CA LEU A 81 -8.69 -5.13 3.31
C LEU A 81 -7.28 -4.64 2.98
N ALA A 82 -6.42 -4.49 3.99
CA ALA A 82 -5.03 -4.07 3.81
C ALA A 82 -4.26 -5.02 2.87
N ARG A 83 -4.46 -6.34 2.99
CA ARG A 83 -3.83 -7.34 2.12
C ARG A 83 -4.27 -7.18 0.66
N ARG A 84 -5.57 -7.02 0.38
CA ARG A 84 -6.07 -6.73 -0.98
C ARG A 84 -5.45 -5.46 -1.59
N MET A 85 -5.24 -4.40 -0.78
CA MET A 85 -4.52 -3.20 -1.24
C MET A 85 -3.07 -3.51 -1.60
N LEU A 86 -2.37 -4.29 -0.76
CA LEU A 86 -0.96 -4.64 -0.94
C LEU A 86 -0.74 -5.62 -2.09
N ASP A 87 -1.69 -6.51 -2.34
CA ASP A 87 -1.68 -7.41 -3.49
C ASP A 87 -1.75 -6.58 -4.77
N LYS A 88 -2.70 -5.64 -4.85
CA LYS A 88 -2.79 -4.74 -6.00
C LYS A 88 -1.56 -3.85 -6.15
N ALA A 89 -1.03 -3.30 -5.05
CA ALA A 89 0.21 -2.53 -5.06
C ALA A 89 1.38 -3.37 -5.61
N SER A 90 1.45 -4.66 -5.26
CA SER A 90 2.50 -5.57 -5.74
C SER A 90 2.41 -5.85 -7.23
N GLU A 91 1.20 -5.98 -7.78
CA GLU A 91 0.98 -6.11 -9.23
C GLU A 91 1.51 -4.88 -9.97
N LEU A 92 1.17 -3.68 -9.48
CA LEU A 92 1.57 -2.42 -10.10
C LEU A 92 3.09 -2.21 -10.01
N ALA A 93 3.66 -2.46 -8.84
CA ALA A 93 5.09 -2.36 -8.54
C ALA A 93 5.98 -3.18 -9.51
N ALA A 94 5.48 -4.27 -10.10
CA ALA A 94 6.23 -5.06 -11.06
C ALA A 94 6.60 -4.28 -12.34
N SER A 95 5.81 -3.25 -12.67
CA SER A 95 5.99 -2.38 -13.83
C SER A 95 6.48 -0.97 -13.48
N GLU A 96 6.55 -0.62 -12.20
CA GLU A 96 6.95 0.72 -11.74
C GLU A 96 8.47 0.87 -11.63
N SER A 97 8.96 2.05 -11.99
CA SER A 97 10.37 2.42 -11.84
C SER A 97 10.70 3.10 -10.51
N ASP A 98 9.68 3.50 -9.72
CA ASP A 98 9.88 4.21 -8.47
C ASP A 98 10.37 3.25 -7.37
N VAL A 99 11.67 3.33 -7.11
CA VAL A 99 12.35 2.46 -6.14
C VAL A 99 11.82 2.66 -4.72
N LEU A 100 11.48 3.89 -4.32
CA LEU A 100 11.03 4.16 -2.96
C LEU A 100 9.58 3.69 -2.76
N ALA A 101 8.72 3.84 -3.78
CA ALA A 101 7.38 3.26 -3.78
C ALA A 101 7.42 1.76 -3.49
N VAL A 102 8.22 1.01 -4.24
CA VAL A 102 8.38 -0.44 -4.06
C VAL A 102 9.01 -0.77 -2.70
N HIS A 103 9.99 0.01 -2.25
CA HIS A 103 10.61 -0.17 -0.94
C HIS A 103 9.61 -0.02 0.21
N PHE A 104 8.75 1.00 0.16
CA PHE A 104 7.72 1.23 1.18
C PHE A 104 6.55 0.25 1.07
N MET A 105 6.23 -0.23 -0.13
CA MET A 105 5.28 -1.32 -0.31
C MET A 105 5.73 -2.59 0.42
N TYR A 106 6.99 -3.03 0.24
CA TYR A 106 7.52 -4.16 1.01
C TYR A 106 7.49 -3.86 2.52
N GLN A 107 7.77 -2.63 2.94
CA GLN A 107 7.62 -2.24 4.34
C GLN A 107 6.19 -2.44 4.86
N ALA A 108 5.19 -2.07 4.08
CA ALA A 108 3.79 -2.23 4.44
C ALA A 108 3.38 -3.71 4.49
N GLN A 109 3.87 -4.54 3.56
CA GLN A 109 3.70 -6.00 3.61
C GLN A 109 4.28 -6.60 4.89
N ILE A 110 5.52 -6.25 5.25
CA ILE A 110 6.18 -6.72 6.47
C ILE A 110 5.31 -6.41 7.70
N ARG A 111 4.86 -5.16 7.84
CA ARG A 111 4.05 -4.71 8.98
C ARG A 111 2.70 -5.41 9.07
N THR A 112 2.04 -5.61 7.93
CA THR A 112 0.72 -6.24 7.88
C THR A 112 0.82 -7.73 8.20
N TYR A 113 1.67 -8.47 7.47
CA TYR A 113 1.78 -9.92 7.63
C TYR A 113 2.41 -10.32 8.98
N TYR A 114 3.41 -9.61 9.49
CA TYR A 114 4.03 -9.97 10.77
C TYR A 114 3.06 -9.87 11.96
N LYS A 115 2.05 -8.99 11.88
CA LYS A 115 1.01 -8.88 12.91
C LYS A 115 0.04 -10.07 12.94
N ASP A 116 -0.03 -10.83 11.85
CA ASP A 116 -0.87 -12.03 11.73
C ASP A 116 -0.08 -13.33 11.89
N ARG A 117 1.22 -13.26 12.21
CA ARG A 117 2.13 -14.43 12.26
C ARG A 117 1.66 -15.59 13.15
N ASP A 118 0.84 -15.30 14.17
CA ASP A 118 0.34 -16.29 15.13
C ASP A 118 -1.08 -16.80 14.76
N SER A 119 -1.78 -16.10 13.87
CA SER A 119 -3.18 -16.38 13.50
C SER A 119 -3.34 -16.91 12.08
N ASP A 120 -2.34 -16.69 11.23
CA ASP A 120 -2.31 -17.13 9.84
C ASP A 120 -0.98 -17.87 9.58
N PRO A 121 -1.03 -19.17 9.25
CA PRO A 121 0.17 -19.99 9.10
C PRO A 121 1.10 -19.52 7.98
N GLU A 122 0.61 -18.77 6.99
CA GLU A 122 1.43 -18.26 5.89
C GLU A 122 2.02 -16.88 6.19
N ALA A 123 1.43 -16.13 7.13
CA ALA A 123 1.75 -14.72 7.34
C ALA A 123 3.20 -14.50 7.81
N LEU A 124 3.76 -15.39 8.62
CA LEU A 124 5.17 -15.28 9.00
C LEU A 124 6.09 -15.43 7.77
N GLY A 125 5.82 -16.42 6.91
CA GLY A 125 6.57 -16.65 5.69
C GLY A 125 6.48 -15.46 4.73
N MET A 126 5.28 -14.88 4.59
CA MET A 126 5.06 -13.69 3.77
C MET A 126 5.81 -12.47 4.30
N ALA A 127 5.86 -12.28 5.62
CA ALA A 127 6.63 -11.20 6.24
C ALA A 127 8.15 -11.38 6.00
N ILE A 128 8.67 -12.61 6.12
CA ILE A 128 10.08 -12.92 5.83
C ILE A 128 10.40 -12.64 4.36
N ALA A 129 9.57 -13.12 3.44
CA ALA A 129 9.78 -12.90 2.01
C ALA A 129 9.77 -11.40 1.65
N ALA A 130 8.90 -10.61 2.28
CA ALA A 130 8.90 -9.16 2.11
C ALA A 130 10.15 -8.49 2.72
N CYS A 131 10.65 -8.97 3.87
CA CYS A 131 11.93 -8.53 4.43
C CYS A 131 13.07 -8.76 3.44
N ASP A 132 13.20 -9.97 2.90
CA ASP A 132 14.26 -10.34 1.97
C ASP A 132 14.21 -9.48 0.69
N LYS A 133 13.01 -9.28 0.12
CA LYS A 133 12.82 -8.40 -1.05
C LYS A 133 13.18 -6.95 -0.74
N GLN A 134 12.79 -6.43 0.43
CA GLN A 134 13.13 -5.06 0.83
C GLN A 134 14.65 -4.89 1.00
N ILE A 135 15.32 -5.87 1.62
CA ILE A 135 16.78 -5.87 1.82
C ILE A 135 17.51 -5.95 0.48
N ALA A 136 17.05 -6.79 -0.45
CA ALA A 136 17.63 -6.87 -1.79
C ALA A 136 17.54 -5.52 -2.55
N LEU A 137 16.46 -4.76 -2.32
CA LEU A 137 16.26 -3.43 -2.90
C LEU A 137 17.08 -2.33 -2.20
N ALA A 138 17.62 -2.58 -1.01
CA ALA A 138 18.22 -1.58 -0.14
C ALA A 138 19.32 -0.72 -0.78
N PRO A 139 20.26 -1.24 -1.60
CA PRO A 139 21.28 -0.38 -2.21
C PRO A 139 20.69 0.68 -3.15
N ARG A 140 19.66 0.31 -3.93
CA ARG A 140 18.96 1.22 -4.83
C ARG A 140 18.11 2.23 -4.04
N ALA A 141 17.40 1.76 -3.02
CA ALA A 141 16.61 2.62 -2.14
C ALA A 141 17.50 3.63 -1.42
N ALA A 142 18.65 3.20 -0.89
CA ALA A 142 19.63 4.07 -0.24
C ALA A 142 20.18 5.16 -1.19
N ALA A 143 20.46 4.81 -2.45
CA ALA A 143 20.88 5.80 -3.45
C ALA A 143 19.76 6.83 -3.71
N GLN A 144 18.51 6.40 -3.85
CA GLN A 144 17.38 7.29 -4.06
C GLN A 144 17.08 8.17 -2.84
N PHE A 145 17.14 7.61 -1.62
CA PHE A 145 16.98 8.38 -0.38
C PHE A 145 18.02 9.50 -0.27
N ARG A 146 19.31 9.22 -0.55
CA ARG A 146 20.34 10.28 -0.51
C ARG A 146 20.07 11.38 -1.53
N LYS A 147 19.59 11.01 -2.71
CA LYS A 147 19.26 11.97 -3.78
C LYS A 147 18.10 12.87 -3.38
N GLU A 148 17.05 12.33 -2.76
CA GLU A 148 15.83 13.07 -2.43
C GLU A 148 15.90 13.80 -1.08
N TYR A 149 16.56 13.21 -0.08
CA TYR A 149 16.48 13.64 1.31
C TYR A 149 17.86 13.82 2.00
N GLY A 150 18.96 13.38 1.38
CA GLY A 150 20.29 13.46 1.96
C GLY A 150 20.57 12.41 3.05
N ASP A 151 21.56 12.70 3.90
CA ASP A 151 21.98 11.86 5.04
C ASP A 151 21.49 12.48 6.38
N PRO A 152 21.32 11.67 7.44
CA PRO A 152 21.54 10.22 7.51
C PRO A 152 20.38 9.42 6.90
N LEU A 153 20.71 8.24 6.38
CA LEU A 153 19.69 7.31 5.90
C LEU A 153 18.79 6.79 7.03
N PRO A 154 17.49 6.55 6.74
CA PRO A 154 16.60 5.93 7.70
C PRO A 154 17.03 4.51 8.03
N ALA A 155 16.63 4.04 9.22
CA ALA A 155 16.92 2.67 9.62
C ALA A 155 16.15 1.67 8.75
N HIS A 156 16.83 0.60 8.32
CA HIS A 156 16.22 -0.38 7.42
C HIS A 156 15.23 -1.31 8.15
N HIS A 157 13.94 -1.17 7.84
CA HIS A 157 12.86 -1.90 8.53
C HIS A 157 12.96 -3.43 8.36
N GLY A 158 13.07 -3.93 7.12
CA GLY A 158 13.12 -5.37 6.85
C GLY A 158 14.28 -6.07 7.53
N PHE A 159 15.49 -5.50 7.47
CA PHE A 159 16.63 -5.99 8.22
C PHE A 159 16.35 -6.10 9.73
N LYS A 160 15.84 -5.02 10.35
CA LYS A 160 15.50 -5.03 11.78
C LYS A 160 14.44 -6.08 12.12
N GLN A 161 13.40 -6.18 11.30
CA GLN A 161 12.33 -7.14 11.52
C GLN A 161 12.80 -8.59 11.37
N LEU A 162 13.70 -8.85 10.43
CA LEU A 162 14.29 -10.17 10.23
C LEU A 162 15.18 -10.58 11.42
N CYS A 163 15.91 -9.64 12.03
CA CYS A 163 16.61 -9.88 13.30
C CYS A 163 15.63 -10.30 14.40
N VAL A 164 14.55 -9.54 14.59
CA VAL A 164 13.50 -9.86 15.59
C VAL A 164 12.91 -11.25 15.37
N ILE A 165 12.61 -11.61 14.11
CA ILE A 165 12.07 -12.94 13.77
C ILE A 165 13.05 -14.05 14.15
N ARG A 166 14.35 -13.87 13.88
CA ARG A 166 15.39 -14.88 14.13
C ARG A 166 15.76 -15.01 15.60
N GLU A 167 15.62 -13.95 16.37
CA GLU A 167 15.89 -13.94 17.82
C GLU A 167 14.72 -14.53 18.64
N ALA A 168 13.51 -14.50 18.09
CA ALA A 168 12.31 -15.00 18.75
C ALA A 168 12.04 -16.50 18.54
N GLY A 169 12.75 -17.15 17.60
CA GLY A 169 12.67 -18.59 17.32
C GLY A 169 13.75 -19.38 18.05
#